data_AF-A0A3N0BRD2-F1
#
_entry.id   AF-A0A3N0BRD2-F1
#
_cell.length_a   1.000
_cell.length_b   1.000
_cell.length_c   1.000
_cell.angle_alpha   90.00
_cell.angle_beta   90.00
_cell.angle_gamma   90.00
#
_symmetry.space_group_name_H-M   'P 1'
#
loop_
_entity.id
_entity.type
_entity.pdbx_description
1 polymer ?
#
loop_
_entity_poly.entity_id
_entity_poly.type
_entity_poly.pdbx_seq_one_letter_code
_entity_poly.pdbx_strand_id
1 'polypeptide(L)'
;MQPDFTGTAAPATAPTSKATRSPARNKKRALIADSLKAEPQLSDREHARRTGTSPTTVAAVRKDLQASGAVSKLDTRIDPRGYEQPAHKRKPTKAAPILRPTTPERTMNQISVISLDEWQHARRKE
;
A
#
# COMPACT_ATOMS: atom_id res chain seq x y z
N MET A 1 -0.53 54.61 59.65
CA MET A 1 -1.59 53.89 58.89
C MET A 1 -0.90 53.20 57.73
N GLN A 2 -0.67 51.89 57.82
CA GLN A 2 -0.07 51.08 56.74
C GLN A 2 -1.22 50.45 55.93
N PRO A 3 -1.15 50.36 54.60
CA PRO A 3 -2.12 49.59 53.83
C PRO A 3 -1.73 48.10 53.82
N ASP A 4 -2.69 47.25 54.20
CA ASP A 4 -2.58 45.79 54.22
C ASP A 4 -2.45 45.23 52.79
N PHE A 5 -1.30 44.66 52.45
CA PHE A 5 -1.11 43.88 51.23
C PHE A 5 -1.71 42.49 51.40
N THR A 6 -3.00 42.34 51.09
CA THR A 6 -3.61 41.01 50.92
C THR A 6 -3.09 40.38 49.63
N GLY A 7 -2.07 39.54 49.77
CA GLY A 7 -1.56 38.70 48.69
C GLY A 7 -2.57 37.62 48.32
N THR A 8 -3.51 37.93 47.43
CA THR A 8 -4.27 36.94 46.68
C THR A 8 -3.30 36.25 45.72
N ALA A 9 -2.75 35.11 46.15
CA ALA A 9 -2.00 34.20 45.31
C ALA A 9 -2.91 33.70 44.17
N ALA A 10 -2.76 34.29 43.00
CA ALA A 10 -3.28 33.73 41.76
C ALA A 10 -2.61 32.37 41.51
N PRO A 11 -3.37 31.29 41.23
CA PRO A 11 -2.77 30.00 40.96
C PRO A 11 -2.00 30.08 39.64
N ALA A 12 -0.69 29.92 39.71
CA ALA A 12 0.20 29.73 38.58
C ALA A 12 -0.27 28.51 37.77
N THR A 13 -1.01 28.78 36.69
CA THR A 13 -1.37 27.75 35.71
C THR A 13 -0.17 27.56 34.80
N ALA A 14 0.54 26.45 34.98
CA ALA A 14 1.62 26.03 34.10
C ALA A 14 1.12 25.98 32.65
N PRO A 15 1.84 26.54 31.66
CA PRO A 15 1.54 26.27 30.27
C PRO A 15 1.97 24.82 29.98
N THR A 16 1.05 23.87 30.19
CA THR A 16 1.16 22.56 29.56
C THR A 16 1.06 22.79 28.07
N SER A 17 2.20 22.87 27.39
CA SER A 17 2.32 22.92 25.94
C SER A 17 1.90 21.57 25.35
N LYS A 18 0.62 21.21 25.51
CA LYS A 18 0.01 20.14 24.75
C LYS A 18 0.21 20.55 23.30
N ALA A 19 1.10 19.87 22.59
CA ALA A 19 1.42 20.16 21.20
C ALA A 19 0.10 20.11 20.38
N THR A 20 -0.53 21.27 20.23
CA THR A 20 -1.79 21.42 19.52
C THR A 20 -1.42 21.22 18.07
N ARG A 21 -1.87 20.07 17.54
CA ARG A 21 -1.66 19.68 16.15
C ARG A 21 -1.97 20.88 15.24
N SER A 22 -0.96 21.39 14.53
CA SER A 22 -1.05 22.67 13.80
C SER A 22 -2.30 22.74 12.89
N PRO A 23 -3.05 23.86 12.92
CA PRO A 23 -4.32 24.02 12.20
C PRO A 23 -4.19 23.85 10.68
N ALA A 24 -2.98 24.07 10.12
CA ALA A 24 -2.69 23.87 8.71
C ALA A 24 -2.91 22.40 8.27
N ARG A 25 -2.65 21.43 9.15
CA ARG A 25 -2.82 20.00 8.84
C ARG A 25 -4.30 19.60 8.78
N ASN A 26 -5.13 20.19 9.62
CA ASN A 26 -6.56 19.88 9.68
C ASN A 26 -7.30 20.44 8.45
N LYS A 27 -6.95 21.66 8.01
CA LYS A 27 -7.51 22.26 6.79
C LYS A 27 -7.24 21.40 5.55
N LYS A 28 -6.01 20.91 5.38
CA LYS A 28 -5.66 20.01 4.26
C LYS A 28 -6.45 18.69 4.28
N ARG A 29 -6.75 18.13 5.45
CA ARG A 29 -7.55 16.91 5.57
C ARG A 29 -9.02 17.11 5.18
N ALA A 30 -9.60 18.26 5.52
CA ALA A 30 -10.95 18.60 5.08
C ALA A 30 -11.03 18.70 3.54
N LEU A 31 -10.08 19.42 2.92
CA LEU A 31 -10.00 19.53 1.46
C LEU A 31 -9.86 18.16 0.76
N ILE A 32 -9.07 17.25 1.34
CA ILE A 32 -8.95 15.88 0.83
C ILE A 32 -10.29 15.14 0.94
N ALA A 33 -11.00 15.29 2.06
CA ALA A 33 -12.27 14.60 2.27
C ALA A 33 -13.34 15.06 1.28
N ASP A 34 -13.40 16.35 0.99
CA ASP A 34 -14.35 16.91 0.01
C ASP A 34 -14.01 16.44 -1.41
N SER A 35 -12.72 16.44 -1.77
CA SER A 35 -12.23 15.93 -3.06
C SER A 35 -12.55 14.44 -3.25
N LEU A 36 -12.40 13.63 -2.21
CA LEU A 36 -12.69 12.18 -2.25
C LEU A 36 -14.19 11.86 -2.35
N LYS A 37 -15.05 12.70 -1.77
CA LYS A 37 -16.52 12.57 -1.90
C LYS A 37 -16.99 12.96 -3.29
N ALA A 38 -16.41 13.99 -3.88
CA ALA A 38 -16.74 14.44 -5.23
C ALA A 38 -16.34 13.40 -6.29
N GLU A 39 -15.10 12.89 -6.22
CA GLU A 39 -14.54 12.02 -7.26
C GLU A 39 -13.86 10.77 -6.67
N PRO A 40 -14.65 9.76 -6.24
CA PRO A 40 -14.10 8.56 -5.60
C PRO A 40 -13.32 7.65 -6.58
N GLN A 41 -13.61 7.75 -7.88
CA GLN A 41 -13.05 6.92 -8.95
C GLN A 41 -11.56 7.20 -9.23
N LEU A 42 -11.09 8.41 -8.91
CA LEU A 42 -9.71 8.80 -9.18
C LEU A 42 -8.72 8.18 -8.18
N SER A 43 -7.49 7.99 -8.63
CA SER A 43 -6.39 7.47 -7.82
C SER A 43 -5.98 8.44 -6.70
N ASP A 44 -5.41 7.90 -5.62
CA ASP A 44 -4.91 8.71 -4.49
C ASP A 44 -3.79 9.66 -4.90
N ARG A 45 -3.06 9.34 -5.98
CA ARG A 45 -1.99 10.19 -6.52
C ARG A 45 -2.55 11.45 -7.16
N GLU A 46 -3.70 11.37 -7.81
CA GLU A 46 -4.31 12.52 -8.46
C GLU A 46 -4.87 13.50 -7.42
N HIS A 47 -5.60 13.00 -6.43
CA HIS A 47 -6.05 13.78 -5.28
C HIS A 47 -4.89 14.42 -4.52
N ALA A 48 -3.77 13.70 -4.37
CA ALA A 48 -2.56 14.22 -3.76
C ALA A 48 -1.94 15.38 -4.54
N ARG A 49 -1.90 15.31 -5.89
CA ARG A 49 -1.42 16.42 -6.74
C ARG A 49 -2.29 17.66 -6.59
N ARG A 50 -3.62 17.50 -6.68
CA ARG A 50 -4.58 18.61 -6.58
C ARG A 50 -4.52 19.31 -5.21
N THR A 51 -4.35 18.55 -4.14
CA THR A 51 -4.32 19.08 -2.77
C THR A 51 -2.92 19.45 -2.27
N GLY A 52 -1.86 19.18 -3.05
CA GLY A 52 -0.48 19.37 -2.64
C GLY A 52 -0.11 18.55 -1.39
N THR A 53 -0.62 17.32 -1.28
CA THR A 53 -0.38 16.43 -0.15
C THR A 53 0.27 15.12 -0.57
N SER A 54 0.71 14.30 0.39
CA SER A 54 1.27 12.99 0.05
C SER A 54 0.16 11.98 -0.27
N PRO A 55 0.35 11.08 -1.25
CA PRO A 55 -0.63 10.03 -1.57
C PRO A 55 -0.90 9.10 -0.39
N THR A 56 0.07 8.92 0.52
CA THR A 56 -0.10 8.14 1.76
C THR A 56 -1.08 8.81 2.73
N THR A 57 -1.09 10.13 2.80
CA THR A 57 -2.04 10.88 3.64
C THR A 57 -3.46 10.75 3.09
N VAL A 58 -3.62 10.86 1.76
CA VAL A 58 -4.91 10.67 1.09
C VAL A 58 -5.43 9.25 1.31
N ALA A 59 -4.58 8.23 1.17
CA ALA A 59 -4.96 6.85 1.41
C ALA A 59 -5.45 6.60 2.84
N ALA A 60 -4.84 7.25 3.85
CA ALA A 60 -5.30 7.16 5.23
C ALA A 60 -6.70 7.79 5.41
N VAL A 61 -6.90 9.01 4.89
CA VAL A 61 -8.20 9.70 4.94
C VAL A 61 -9.28 8.89 4.20
N ARG A 62 -8.94 8.30 3.04
CA ARG A 62 -9.88 7.47 2.28
C ARG A 62 -10.30 6.23 3.08
N LYS A 63 -9.36 5.57 3.78
CA LYS A 63 -9.69 4.43 4.65
C LYS A 63 -10.64 4.82 5.77
N ASP A 64 -10.39 5.96 6.41
CA ASP A 64 -11.25 6.47 7.49
C ASP A 64 -12.66 6.78 6.94
N LEU A 65 -12.75 7.41 5.76
CA LEU A 65 -14.02 7.72 5.11
C LEU A 65 -14.77 6.46 4.64
N GLN A 66 -14.07 5.46 4.10
CA GLN A 66 -14.66 4.17 3.72
C GLN A 66 -15.17 3.40 4.94
N ALA A 67 -14.43 3.44 6.06
CA ALA A 67 -14.87 2.83 7.31
C ALA A 67 -16.14 3.51 7.86
N SER A 68 -16.25 4.83 7.70
CA SER A 68 -17.47 5.58 8.06
C SER A 68 -18.62 5.43 7.06
N GLY A 69 -18.41 4.80 5.90
CA GLY A 69 -19.40 4.68 4.82
C GLY A 69 -19.61 5.95 3.97
N ALA A 70 -18.83 7.02 4.20
CA ALA A 70 -18.96 8.28 3.47
C ALA A 70 -18.43 8.21 2.02
N VAL A 71 -17.65 7.19 1.68
CA VAL A 71 -17.09 6.98 0.33
C VAL A 71 -17.23 5.50 -0.05
N SER A 72 -17.70 5.21 -1.26
CA SER A 72 -17.87 3.84 -1.75
C SER A 72 -16.55 3.08 -1.84
N LYS A 73 -16.60 1.78 -1.55
CA LYS A 73 -15.47 0.87 -1.67
C LYS A 73 -15.37 0.36 -3.10
N LEU A 74 -14.67 1.11 -3.94
CA LEU A 74 -14.42 0.74 -5.33
C LEU A 74 -13.29 -0.28 -5.44
N ASP A 75 -13.48 -1.29 -6.29
CA ASP A 75 -12.49 -2.36 -6.54
C ASP A 75 -11.35 -1.88 -7.46
N THR A 76 -11.66 -1.02 -8.42
CA THR A 76 -10.72 -0.40 -9.35
C THR A 76 -10.70 1.11 -9.21
N ARG A 77 -9.58 1.74 -9.57
CA ARG A 77 -9.40 3.20 -9.57
C ARG A 77 -8.65 3.62 -10.82
N ILE A 78 -8.99 4.79 -11.35
CA ILE A 78 -8.41 5.30 -12.59
C ILE A 78 -7.22 6.19 -12.24
N ASP A 79 -6.04 5.85 -12.77
CA ASP A 79 -4.86 6.71 -12.74
C ASP A 79 -5.01 7.84 -13.79
N PRO A 80 -4.42 9.03 -13.61
CA PRO A 80 -4.35 10.10 -14.61
C PRO A 80 -3.93 9.68 -16.03
N ARG A 81 -3.28 8.52 -16.20
CA ARG A 81 -2.93 7.95 -17.51
C ARG A 81 -4.05 7.09 -18.13
N GLY A 82 -5.20 6.98 -17.48
CA GLY A 82 -6.33 6.15 -17.90
C GLY A 82 -6.25 4.68 -17.47
N TYR A 83 -5.19 4.26 -16.77
CA TYR A 83 -5.05 2.87 -16.34
C TYR A 83 -5.90 2.55 -15.11
N GLU A 84 -6.60 1.42 -15.17
CA GLU A 84 -7.29 0.85 -14.02
C GLU A 84 -6.30 0.15 -13.08
N GLN A 85 -6.26 0.63 -11.84
CA GLN A 85 -5.43 0.07 -10.78
C GLN A 85 -6.33 -0.60 -9.74
N PRO A 86 -6.08 -1.87 -9.37
CA PRO A 86 -6.84 -2.52 -8.33
C PRO A 86 -6.57 -1.83 -6.98
N ALA A 87 -7.62 -1.55 -6.22
CA ALA A 87 -7.52 -0.88 -4.92
C ALA A 87 -6.77 -1.72 -3.88
N HIS A 88 -6.78 -3.04 -4.04
CA HIS A 88 -6.09 -3.99 -3.19
C HIS A 88 -5.22 -4.92 -4.01
N LYS A 89 -3.92 -4.98 -3.67
CA LYS A 89 -3.04 -6.02 -4.18
C LYS A 89 -3.38 -7.33 -3.47
N ARG A 90 -3.61 -8.40 -4.24
CA ARG A 90 -3.80 -9.74 -3.68
C ARG A 90 -2.50 -10.16 -2.99
N LYS A 91 -2.60 -10.68 -1.77
CA LYS A 91 -1.44 -11.27 -1.09
C LYS A 91 -1.07 -12.56 -1.85
N PRO A 92 0.23 -12.84 -2.07
CA PRO A 92 0.62 -14.13 -2.59
C PRO A 92 0.16 -15.21 -1.60
N THR A 93 -0.70 -16.12 -2.07
CA THR A 93 -1.01 -17.33 -1.31
C THR A 93 0.28 -18.12 -1.16
N LYS A 94 0.68 -18.40 0.08
CA LYS A 94 1.84 -19.23 0.39
C LYS A 94 1.64 -20.55 -0.36
N ALA A 95 2.48 -20.82 -1.36
CA ALA A 95 2.41 -22.06 -2.11
C ALA A 95 2.47 -23.22 -1.12
N ALA A 96 1.58 -24.19 -1.26
CA ALA A 96 1.67 -25.43 -0.51
C ALA A 96 3.09 -26.00 -0.69
N PRO A 97 3.72 -26.55 0.36
CA PRO A 97 5.01 -27.20 0.19
C PRO A 97 4.84 -28.24 -0.91
N ILE A 98 5.62 -28.10 -1.98
CA ILE A 98 5.65 -29.06 -3.07
C ILE A 98 6.03 -30.38 -2.39
N LEU A 99 5.06 -31.29 -2.21
CA LEU A 99 5.33 -32.64 -1.77
C LEU A 99 6.27 -33.20 -2.83
N ARG A 100 7.56 -33.33 -2.50
CA ARG A 100 8.54 -33.93 -3.39
C ARG A 100 8.00 -35.33 -3.68
N PRO A 101 7.75 -35.72 -4.95
CA PRO A 101 7.41 -37.10 -5.21
C PRO A 101 8.62 -37.92 -4.72
N THR A 102 8.38 -38.74 -3.69
CA THR A 102 9.34 -39.76 -3.28
C THR A 102 9.40 -40.76 -4.41
N THR A 103 10.27 -40.53 -5.39
CA THR A 103 10.51 -41.48 -6.47
C THR A 103 10.89 -42.81 -5.81
N PRO A 104 10.10 -43.89 -5.94
CA PRO A 104 10.58 -45.19 -5.56
C PRO A 104 11.78 -45.51 -6.45
N GLU A 105 12.85 -45.88 -5.79
CA GLU A 105 14.12 -46.28 -6.34
C GLU A 105 13.93 -47.25 -7.51
N ARG A 106 14.35 -46.77 -8.69
CA ARG A 106 14.77 -47.50 -9.87
C ARG A 106 14.70 -49.03 -9.75
N THR A 107 13.54 -49.60 -10.08
CA THR A 107 13.47 -50.98 -10.56
C THR A 107 13.47 -50.94 -12.08
N MET A 108 14.34 -51.77 -12.67
CA MET A 108 14.68 -51.88 -14.09
C MET A 108 13.48 -51.77 -15.06
N ASN A 109 13.71 -51.15 -16.22
CA ASN A 109 13.88 -51.84 -17.52
C ASN A 109 13.32 -50.99 -18.70
N GLN A 110 14.05 -51.02 -19.82
CA GLN A 110 13.72 -50.47 -21.14
C GLN A 110 13.71 -48.94 -21.34
N ILE A 111 14.88 -48.39 -21.67
CA ILE A 111 14.97 -47.44 -22.78
C ILE A 111 16.04 -47.99 -23.73
N SER A 112 15.59 -48.33 -24.92
CA SER A 112 16.39 -48.76 -26.06
C SER A 112 17.53 -47.77 -26.31
N VAL A 113 18.74 -48.34 -26.42
CA VAL A 113 19.93 -47.60 -26.84
C VAL A 113 19.74 -47.27 -28.31
N ILE A 114 19.32 -46.05 -28.63
CA ILE A 114 19.50 -45.52 -29.97
C ILE A 114 21.00 -45.32 -30.13
N SER A 115 21.57 -46.27 -30.86
CA SER A 115 22.92 -46.35 -31.41
C SER A 115 23.64 -45.00 -31.51
N LEU A 116 24.69 -44.83 -30.73
CA LEU A 116 25.73 -43.82 -30.93
C LEU A 116 26.78 -44.40 -31.88
N ASP A 117 26.39 -44.70 -33.12
CA ASP A 117 27.33 -45.13 -34.17
C ASP A 117 26.99 -44.49 -35.53
N GLU A 118 26.48 -43.25 -35.47
CA GLU A 118 26.12 -42.45 -36.65
C GLU A 118 26.57 -40.99 -36.52
N TRP A 119 27.77 -40.76 -35.95
CA TRP A 119 28.39 -39.41 -35.91
C TRP A 119 29.84 -39.35 -36.41
N GLN A 120 30.39 -40.43 -37.00
CA GLN A 120 31.76 -40.43 -37.55
C GLN A 120 31.89 -40.46 -39.09
N HIS A 121 30.79 -40.41 -39.86
CA HIS A 121 30.88 -40.33 -41.33
C HIS A 121 30.53 -38.97 -41.95
N ALA A 122 30.27 -37.94 -41.14
CA ALA A 122 29.84 -36.61 -41.63
C ALA A 122 30.87 -35.48 -41.42
N ARG A 123 32.18 -35.77 -41.54
CA ARG A 123 33.21 -34.73 -41.69
C ARG A 123 34.20 -35.09 -42.80
N ARG A 124 33.79 -34.78 -44.04
CA ARG A 124 34.60 -34.40 -45.25
C ARG A 124 35.81 -35.27 -45.60
N LYS A 125 35.88 -35.93 -46.76
CA LYS A 125 35.97 -35.32 -48.11
C LYS A 125 36.76 -34.01 -48.10
N GLU A 126 38.08 -34.14 -48.10
CA GLU A 126 39.01 -33.55 -49.08
C GLU A 126 40.37 -34.25 -48.95
#